data_AF-A0A0R3WLW8-F1
#
_entry.id   AF-A0A0R3WLW8-F1
#
_cell.length_a   1.000
_cell.length_b   1.000
_cell.length_c   1.000
_cell.angle_alpha   90.00
_cell.angle_beta   90.00
_cell.angle_gamma   90.00
#
_symmetry.space_group_name_H-M   'P 1'
#
loop_
_entity.id
_entity.type
_entity.pdbx_description
1 polymer ?
#
loop_
_entity_poly.entity_id
_entity_poly.type
_entity_poly.pdbx_seq_one_letter_code
_entity_poly.pdbx_strand_id
1 'polypeptide(L)'
;LSLVPPFDCQIHLRTTNSRIARHLARQPQIVTLAANAQSDRNSLPRAWMSSGVRSKDTSPTAVVALNAFNQCANSPILWGSRVVAKKSGPSDTMVYQFNGDIDAIIRHGSESRGLNLAKGRCIDTLGRIWGSPCRQEGKYVYLTVTDVRAQDLIFMIDKNPYSGLASAAYFVPKCEFPPPAKDEVDLRTSFPFSRFVHGMESFKVDFAIQGANSNSPVRRFTFSHFDNFVFFLPFLKIHCELLLNQNAKNLLSPPTYLCIISMQVDFSVNGKRQCSWSGIELNLNAGNFCANMQRDEQTNLRIFHGVFPRKTNVTRESFTFSNNRTFVVVSIDYTQTGT
;
A
#
# COMPACT_ATOMS: atom_id res chain seq x y z
N LEU A 1 -0.95 -23.05 -2.10
CA LEU A 1 -1.35 -21.84 -1.35
C LEU A 1 -1.93 -20.84 -2.35
N SER A 2 -3.24 -20.93 -2.58
CA SER A 2 -3.97 -20.08 -3.53
C SER A 2 -4.43 -18.80 -2.82
N LEU A 3 -4.11 -17.65 -3.39
CA LEU A 3 -4.48 -16.33 -2.88
C LEU A 3 -5.94 -16.03 -3.25
N VAL A 4 -6.81 -15.97 -2.26
CA VAL A 4 -8.16 -15.40 -2.37
C VAL A 4 -8.06 -13.91 -2.02
N PRO A 5 -8.56 -12.97 -2.85
CA PRO A 5 -8.60 -11.55 -2.49
C PRO A 5 -9.66 -11.30 -1.40
N PRO A 6 -9.45 -10.37 -0.46
CA PRO A 6 -10.42 -10.10 0.60
C PRO A 6 -11.50 -9.15 0.08
N PHE A 7 -12.55 -9.71 -0.52
CA PHE A 7 -13.86 -9.07 -0.62
C PHE A 7 -14.91 -10.20 -0.67
N ASP A 8 -15.49 -10.53 0.48
CA ASP A 8 -16.62 -11.47 0.51
C ASP A 8 -17.88 -10.76 -0.01
N CYS A 9 -18.20 -11.00 -1.28
CA CYS A 9 -19.52 -10.77 -1.87
C CYS A 9 -20.10 -12.15 -2.20
N GLN A 10 -21.02 -12.68 -1.38
CA GLN A 10 -21.75 -13.90 -1.73
C GLN A 10 -22.77 -13.61 -2.84
N ILE A 11 -22.72 -14.40 -3.91
CA ILE A 11 -23.70 -14.42 -5.01
C ILE A 11 -24.69 -15.57 -4.77
N HIS A 12 -25.99 -15.31 -4.78
CA HIS A 12 -27.02 -16.34 -4.83
C HIS A 12 -27.63 -16.47 -6.22
N LEU A 13 -27.62 -17.69 -6.77
CA LEU A 13 -28.24 -18.03 -8.04
C LEU A 13 -29.60 -18.72 -7.79
N ARG A 14 -30.69 -18.26 -8.41
CA ARG A 14 -31.95 -19.03 -8.54
C ARG A 14 -32.24 -19.32 -10.00
N THR A 15 -32.61 -20.58 -10.29
CA THR A 15 -33.08 -21.06 -11.59
C THR A 15 -34.50 -21.63 -11.44
N THR A 16 -35.38 -21.37 -12.41
CA THR A 16 -36.75 -21.91 -12.45
C THR A 16 -36.88 -23.23 -13.23
N ASN A 17 -35.76 -23.77 -13.73
CA ASN A 17 -35.75 -25.02 -14.50
C ASN A 17 -35.47 -26.24 -13.60
N SER A 18 -36.49 -27.09 -13.40
CA SER A 18 -36.44 -28.27 -12.53
C SER A 18 -35.49 -29.39 -13.00
N ARG A 19 -34.98 -29.33 -14.24
CA ARG A 19 -33.91 -30.22 -14.73
C ARG A 19 -32.52 -29.66 -14.41
N ILE A 20 -32.32 -28.34 -14.51
CA ILE A 20 -31.06 -27.68 -14.13
C ILE A 20 -30.86 -27.74 -12.61
N ALA A 21 -31.92 -27.54 -11.82
CA ALA A 21 -31.89 -27.68 -10.37
C ALA A 21 -31.49 -29.10 -9.92
N ARG A 22 -31.97 -30.15 -10.62
CA ARG A 22 -31.56 -31.55 -10.34
C ARG A 22 -30.13 -31.87 -10.77
N HIS A 23 -29.61 -31.18 -11.79
CA HIS A 23 -28.21 -31.33 -12.20
C HIS A 23 -27.26 -30.63 -11.22
N LEU A 24 -27.62 -29.43 -10.76
CA LEU A 24 -26.89 -28.70 -9.72
C LEU A 24 -26.96 -29.38 -8.34
N ALA A 25 -28.10 -30.00 -7.97
CA ALA A 25 -28.25 -30.73 -6.71
C ALA A 25 -27.46 -32.06 -6.64
N ARG A 26 -26.95 -32.57 -7.77
CA ARG A 26 -26.09 -33.77 -7.82
C ARG A 26 -24.60 -33.45 -7.76
N GLN A 27 -24.22 -32.17 -7.68
CA GLN A 27 -22.84 -31.73 -7.50
C GLN A 27 -22.73 -30.84 -6.25
N PRO A 28 -22.34 -31.39 -5.08
CA PRO A 28 -22.48 -30.73 -3.79
C PRO A 28 -21.41 -29.67 -3.50
N GLN A 29 -20.73 -29.13 -4.50
CA GLN A 29 -19.64 -28.16 -4.32
C GLN A 29 -20.04 -26.71 -4.61
N ILE A 30 -21.34 -26.43 -4.78
CA ILE A 30 -21.81 -25.09 -5.13
C ILE A 30 -22.97 -24.66 -4.22
N VAL A 31 -22.57 -23.94 -3.16
CA VAL A 31 -23.32 -22.86 -2.46
C VAL A 31 -24.35 -23.25 -1.39
N THR A 32 -24.08 -22.78 -0.16
CA THR A 32 -25.08 -22.45 0.87
C THR A 32 -24.59 -21.14 1.52
N LEU A 33 -25.35 -20.04 1.44
CA LEU A 33 -26.13 -19.60 2.61
C LEU A 33 -27.30 -18.67 2.27
N ALA A 34 -28.47 -19.07 2.78
CA ALA A 34 -29.50 -18.23 3.40
C ALA A 34 -30.77 -17.88 2.60
N ALA A 35 -31.89 -18.19 3.25
CA ALA A 35 -33.18 -17.55 3.09
C ALA A 35 -33.65 -17.12 4.50
N ASN A 36 -34.10 -15.87 4.63
CA ASN A 36 -35.45 -15.58 5.15
C ASN A 36 -35.76 -14.08 4.98
N ALA A 37 -37.00 -13.84 4.55
CA ALA A 37 -37.60 -12.54 4.32
C ALA A 37 -38.92 -12.47 5.11
N GLN A 38 -39.32 -11.26 5.54
CA GLN A 38 -40.70 -10.89 5.82
C GLN A 38 -40.83 -9.36 5.64
N SER A 39 -41.59 -8.90 4.63
CA SER A 39 -42.94 -8.25 4.74
C SER A 39 -42.84 -6.77 5.17
N ASP A 40 -43.48 -5.75 4.57
CA ASP A 40 -44.72 -5.66 3.80
C ASP A 40 -44.83 -4.31 3.02
N ARG A 41 -45.63 -4.35 1.93
CA ARG A 41 -46.53 -3.30 1.36
C ARG A 41 -46.04 -2.01 0.65
N ASN A 42 -46.41 -2.00 -0.64
CA ASN A 42 -47.22 -1.00 -1.37
C ASN A 42 -46.58 -0.24 -2.55
N SER A 43 -47.29 -0.36 -3.68
CA SER A 43 -47.30 0.45 -4.91
C SER A 43 -46.27 0.20 -6.02
N LEU A 44 -46.71 -0.58 -7.03
CA LEU A 44 -46.34 -0.43 -8.44
C LEU A 44 -47.60 -0.65 -9.29
N PRO A 45 -47.67 -0.05 -10.49
CA PRO A 45 -48.22 -0.80 -11.61
C PRO A 45 -47.31 -0.80 -12.86
N ARG A 46 -47.11 -2.04 -13.36
CA ARG A 46 -47.08 -2.51 -14.78
C ARG A 46 -46.05 -1.89 -15.74
N ALA A 47 -45.49 -2.60 -16.72
CA ALA A 47 -45.45 -4.00 -17.11
C ALA A 47 -44.38 -4.09 -18.22
N TRP A 48 -43.68 -5.22 -18.35
CA TRP A 48 -42.90 -5.57 -19.55
C TRP A 48 -43.66 -6.67 -20.30
N MET A 49 -43.89 -6.46 -21.60
CA MET A 49 -44.36 -7.49 -22.53
C MET A 49 -43.19 -8.39 -22.92
N SER A 50 -43.42 -9.70 -22.87
CA SER A 50 -42.60 -10.74 -23.46
C SER A 50 -42.95 -10.93 -24.93
N SER A 51 -41.97 -10.95 -25.84
CA SER A 51 -42.09 -11.58 -27.15
C SER A 51 -41.23 -12.83 -27.18
N GLY A 52 -41.85 -14.00 -27.32
CA GLY A 52 -41.16 -15.27 -27.55
C GLY A 52 -41.03 -15.56 -29.04
N VAL A 53 -39.86 -16.04 -29.46
CA VAL A 53 -39.68 -16.77 -30.73
C VAL A 53 -39.24 -18.18 -30.36
N ARG A 54 -39.91 -19.17 -30.95
CA ARG A 54 -39.71 -20.61 -30.74
C ARG A 54 -39.04 -21.17 -32.00
N SER A 55 -37.88 -21.82 -31.87
CA SER A 55 -37.41 -22.80 -32.85
C SER A 55 -37.04 -24.11 -32.17
N LYS A 56 -37.33 -25.20 -32.87
CA LYS A 56 -37.08 -26.59 -32.49
C LYS A 56 -35.62 -26.95 -32.75
N ASP A 57 -35.15 -27.87 -31.92
CA ASP A 57 -34.01 -28.78 -32.09
C ASP A 57 -32.56 -28.27 -31.92
N THR A 58 -31.93 -28.93 -30.94
CA THR A 58 -30.50 -29.19 -30.69
C THR A 58 -29.56 -28.05 -30.26
N SER A 59 -29.15 -28.14 -28.98
CA SER A 59 -28.07 -27.46 -28.26
C SER A 59 -28.35 -26.02 -27.73
N PRO A 60 -28.14 -25.73 -26.43
CA PRO A 60 -28.62 -24.49 -25.84
C PRO A 60 -27.63 -23.33 -26.03
N THR A 61 -28.04 -22.32 -26.78
CA THR A 61 -27.45 -20.98 -26.73
C THR A 61 -27.78 -20.35 -25.37
N ALA A 62 -26.76 -20.08 -24.56
CA ALA A 62 -26.93 -19.41 -23.28
C ALA A 62 -27.06 -17.89 -23.49
N VAL A 63 -28.23 -17.33 -23.19
CA VAL A 63 -28.41 -15.88 -23.03
C VAL A 63 -28.10 -15.54 -21.58
N VAL A 64 -26.99 -14.84 -21.32
CA VAL A 64 -26.65 -14.29 -20.00
C VAL A 64 -27.07 -12.82 -19.99
N ALA A 65 -28.15 -12.51 -19.28
CA ALA A 65 -28.50 -11.14 -18.91
C ALA A 65 -27.93 -10.83 -17.53
N LEU A 66 -26.98 -9.89 -17.47
CA LEU A 66 -26.44 -9.29 -16.25
C LEU A 66 -27.19 -7.99 -15.97
N ASN A 67 -27.66 -7.79 -14.74
CA ASN A 67 -28.01 -6.52 -14.08
C ASN A 67 -28.44 -6.83 -12.63
N ALA A 68 -28.15 -6.09 -11.58
CA ALA A 68 -27.15 -5.08 -11.23
C ALA A 68 -27.10 -5.11 -9.69
N PHE A 69 -25.93 -4.92 -9.08
CA PHE A 69 -25.70 -5.04 -7.63
C PHE A 69 -26.20 -3.81 -6.86
N ASN A 70 -26.94 -4.02 -5.75
CA ASN A 70 -27.17 -3.01 -4.73
C ASN A 70 -25.96 -2.92 -3.78
N GLN A 71 -25.58 -1.70 -3.42
CA GLN A 71 -24.37 -1.34 -2.66
C GLN A 71 -24.35 -1.91 -1.23
N CYS A 72 -23.17 -2.38 -0.81
CA CYS A 72 -22.86 -2.85 0.55
C CYS A 72 -22.92 -1.69 1.56
N ALA A 73 -24.01 -1.57 2.32
CA ALA A 73 -24.22 -0.47 3.26
C ALA A 73 -23.28 -0.45 4.49
N ASN A 74 -22.48 -1.50 4.73
CA ASN A 74 -21.65 -1.67 5.93
C ASN A 74 -20.16 -1.96 5.64
N SER A 75 -19.67 -1.71 4.42
CA SER A 75 -18.24 -1.89 4.13
C SER A 75 -17.40 -0.85 4.87
N PRO A 76 -16.27 -1.23 5.50
CA PRO A 76 -15.42 -0.28 6.20
C PRO A 76 -14.95 0.81 5.23
N ILE A 77 -14.97 2.05 5.70
CA ILE A 77 -14.50 3.19 4.93
C ILE A 77 -12.99 3.06 4.86
N LEU A 78 -12.49 2.79 3.65
CA LEU A 78 -11.06 2.77 3.38
C LEU A 78 -10.52 4.20 3.40
N TRP A 79 -9.89 4.57 4.51
CA TRP A 79 -9.16 5.81 4.65
C TRP A 79 -7.66 5.49 4.75
N GLY A 80 -6.83 6.21 4.00
CA GLY A 80 -5.38 6.00 4.00
C GLY A 80 -4.87 5.07 2.90
N SER A 81 -3.85 4.27 3.23
CA SER A 81 -3.04 3.55 2.27
C SER A 81 -3.78 2.44 1.52
N ARG A 82 -3.56 2.34 0.21
CA ARG A 82 -4.34 1.44 -0.66
C ARG A 82 -3.61 1.05 -1.94
N VAL A 83 -4.18 0.07 -2.62
CA VAL A 83 -3.83 -0.28 -4.00
C VAL A 83 -4.95 0.17 -4.92
N VAL A 84 -4.59 0.82 -6.03
CA VAL A 84 -5.51 1.12 -7.13
C VAL A 84 -5.24 0.10 -8.23
N ALA A 85 -6.11 -0.91 -8.33
CA ALA A 85 -5.92 -2.07 -9.21
C ALA A 85 -6.52 -1.89 -10.62
N LYS A 86 -7.18 -0.76 -10.87
CA LYS A 86 -7.87 -0.49 -12.14
C LYS A 86 -6.84 -0.43 -13.27
N LYS A 87 -7.16 -1.02 -14.43
CA LYS A 87 -6.25 -1.09 -15.59
C LYS A 87 -6.07 0.26 -16.31
N SER A 88 -7.11 1.08 -16.35
CA SER A 88 -7.13 2.37 -17.05
C SER A 88 -8.32 3.23 -16.63
N GLY A 89 -8.27 4.51 -16.99
CA GLY A 89 -9.34 5.47 -16.75
C GLY A 89 -9.30 6.02 -15.32
N PRO A 90 -10.37 6.70 -14.88
CA PRO A 90 -10.35 7.42 -13.60
C PRO A 90 -10.32 6.46 -12.42
N SER A 91 -9.63 6.83 -11.35
CA SER A 91 -9.73 6.09 -10.09
C SER A 91 -11.11 6.28 -9.47
N ASP A 92 -11.47 5.43 -8.52
CA ASP A 92 -12.48 5.81 -7.53
C ASP A 92 -11.95 6.97 -6.68
N THR A 93 -12.83 7.72 -6.02
CA THR A 93 -12.39 8.79 -5.12
C THR A 93 -11.71 8.18 -3.90
N MET A 94 -10.41 8.46 -3.78
CA MET A 94 -9.59 8.02 -2.67
C MET A 94 -9.72 9.01 -1.52
N VAL A 95 -9.88 8.49 -0.30
CA VAL A 95 -10.11 9.30 0.91
C VAL A 95 -8.94 9.12 1.86
N TYR A 96 -8.33 10.22 2.27
CA TYR A 96 -7.21 10.23 3.21
C TYR A 96 -7.59 11.05 4.42
N GLN A 97 -7.18 10.59 5.59
CA GLN A 97 -7.38 11.32 6.83
C GLN A 97 -6.03 11.59 7.47
N PHE A 98 -5.83 12.80 7.97
CA PHE A 98 -4.55 13.27 8.52
C PHE A 98 -4.79 14.07 9.82
N ASN A 99 -3.72 14.34 10.58
CA ASN A 99 -3.82 15.03 11.87
C ASN A 99 -3.47 16.52 11.78
N GLY A 100 -2.57 16.91 10.88
CA GLY A 100 -2.07 18.30 10.76
C GLY A 100 -2.23 18.90 9.37
N ASP A 101 -1.16 19.51 8.85
CA ASP A 101 -1.07 19.92 7.46
C ASP A 101 -0.56 18.77 6.60
N ILE A 102 -1.03 18.71 5.36
CA ILE A 102 -0.71 17.61 4.44
C ILE A 102 -0.02 18.13 3.17
N ASP A 103 1.07 17.46 2.80
CA ASP A 103 1.65 17.57 1.48
C ASP A 103 1.32 16.30 0.69
N ALA A 104 0.64 16.47 -0.44
CA ALA A 104 0.41 15.39 -1.40
C ALA A 104 1.49 15.44 -2.47
N ILE A 105 2.11 14.29 -2.77
CA ILE A 105 3.15 14.15 -3.79
C ILE A 105 2.74 13.05 -4.74
N ILE A 106 2.87 13.31 -6.04
CA ILE A 106 2.69 12.32 -7.10
C ILE A 106 4.05 11.92 -7.67
N ARG A 107 4.19 10.63 -7.97
CA ARG A 107 5.42 10.07 -8.54
C ARG A 107 5.12 9.23 -9.77
N HIS A 108 5.93 9.44 -10.80
CA HIS A 108 5.98 8.63 -12.01
C HIS A 108 7.45 8.39 -12.40
N GLY A 109 7.87 7.14 -12.39
CA GLY A 109 9.27 6.74 -12.47
C GLY A 109 10.08 7.37 -11.33
N SER A 110 11.16 8.06 -11.70
CA SER A 110 12.02 8.82 -10.77
C SER A 110 11.52 10.23 -10.48
N GLU A 111 10.52 10.73 -11.21
CA GLU A 111 10.02 12.09 -11.03
C GLU A 111 8.98 12.17 -9.92
N SER A 112 9.15 13.12 -9.01
CA SER A 112 8.16 13.45 -7.98
C SER A 112 7.76 14.92 -8.07
N ARG A 113 6.46 15.21 -7.90
CA ARG A 113 5.91 16.56 -7.94
C ARG A 113 4.92 16.75 -6.79
N GLY A 114 4.94 17.92 -6.18
CA GLY A 114 3.89 18.31 -5.23
C GLY A 114 2.55 18.48 -5.96
N LEU A 115 1.47 18.06 -5.32
CA LEU A 115 0.10 18.27 -5.76
C LEU A 115 -0.54 19.38 -4.92
N ASN A 116 -1.09 20.37 -5.61
CA ASN A 116 -1.93 21.41 -5.05
C ASN A 116 -3.40 21.09 -5.34
N LEU A 117 -4.26 21.23 -4.33
CA LEU A 117 -5.69 21.04 -4.43
C LEU A 117 -6.36 22.41 -4.59
N ALA A 118 -6.68 22.78 -5.82
CA ALA A 118 -7.24 24.09 -6.13
C ALA A 118 -8.44 23.98 -7.06
N LYS A 119 -9.52 24.71 -6.74
CA LYS A 119 -10.75 24.80 -7.56
C LYS A 119 -11.34 23.42 -7.93
N GLY A 120 -11.32 22.48 -6.99
CA GLY A 120 -11.84 21.13 -7.20
C GLY A 120 -10.92 20.18 -7.99
N ARG A 121 -9.68 20.58 -8.28
CA ARG A 121 -8.74 19.84 -9.14
C ARG A 121 -7.43 19.54 -8.42
N CYS A 122 -6.81 18.43 -8.79
CA CYS A 122 -5.44 18.07 -8.42
C CYS A 122 -4.49 18.63 -9.47
N ILE A 123 -3.67 19.61 -9.12
CA ILE A 123 -2.78 20.31 -10.04
C ILE A 123 -1.35 20.19 -9.52
N ASP A 124 -0.40 19.76 -10.35
CA ASP A 124 0.99 19.73 -9.92
C ASP A 124 1.65 21.11 -9.95
N THR A 125 2.89 21.18 -9.45
CA THR A 125 3.68 22.43 -9.42
C THR A 125 3.98 23.01 -10.81
N LEU A 126 3.75 22.27 -11.90
CA LEU A 126 3.90 22.74 -13.28
C LEU A 126 2.56 23.17 -13.90
N GLY A 127 1.47 23.13 -13.14
CA GLY A 127 0.13 23.47 -13.62
C GLY A 127 -0.59 22.34 -14.36
N ARG A 128 -0.04 21.12 -14.40
CA ARG A 128 -0.71 19.98 -15.06
C ARG A 128 -1.83 19.44 -14.17
N ILE A 129 -2.97 19.16 -14.79
CA ILE A 129 -4.14 18.61 -14.10
C ILE A 129 -4.03 17.08 -14.07
N TRP A 130 -3.98 16.52 -12.88
CA TRP A 130 -3.91 15.08 -12.65
C TRP A 130 -5.27 14.44 -12.42
N GLY A 131 -6.25 15.23 -11.98
CA GLY A 131 -7.48 14.66 -11.45
C GLY A 131 -8.56 15.65 -11.01
N SER A 132 -9.78 15.14 -10.93
CA SER A 132 -10.97 15.80 -10.40
C SER A 132 -12.05 14.74 -10.10
N PRO A 133 -12.87 14.88 -9.03
CA PRO A 133 -12.82 15.93 -8.03
C PRO A 133 -11.66 15.73 -7.04
N CYS A 134 -11.05 16.85 -6.65
CA CYS A 134 -10.05 16.92 -5.58
C CYS A 134 -10.39 18.05 -4.61
N ARG A 135 -10.48 17.73 -3.33
CA ARG A 135 -10.89 18.68 -2.29
C ARG A 135 -10.36 18.27 -0.93
N GLN A 136 -10.24 19.24 -0.04
CA GLN A 136 -9.94 19.04 1.36
C GLN A 136 -11.13 19.53 2.19
N GLU A 137 -11.59 18.71 3.13
CA GLU A 137 -12.67 19.03 4.06
C GLU A 137 -12.21 18.70 5.49
N GLY A 138 -11.84 19.74 6.23
CA GLY A 138 -11.22 19.58 7.55
C GLY A 138 -9.98 18.68 7.46
N LYS A 139 -10.04 17.53 8.16
CA LYS A 139 -8.97 16.52 8.23
C LYS A 139 -9.01 15.46 7.13
N TYR A 140 -9.87 15.62 6.13
CA TYR A 140 -10.05 14.67 5.04
C TYR A 140 -9.60 15.25 3.71
N VAL A 141 -8.81 14.49 2.95
CA VAL A 141 -8.51 14.78 1.55
C VAL A 141 -9.20 13.77 0.67
N TYR A 142 -9.89 14.26 -0.35
CA TYR A 142 -10.53 13.47 -1.40
C TYR A 142 -9.74 13.69 -2.68
N LEU A 143 -9.25 12.61 -3.29
CA LEU A 143 -8.48 12.65 -4.53
C LEU A 143 -9.06 11.67 -5.54
N THR A 144 -9.35 12.15 -6.74
CA THR A 144 -9.69 11.31 -7.89
C THR A 144 -8.72 11.63 -9.00
N VAL A 145 -7.99 10.64 -9.52
CA VAL A 145 -7.11 10.83 -10.69
C VAL A 145 -7.87 10.53 -11.97
N THR A 146 -7.54 11.24 -13.06
CA THR A 146 -8.21 11.08 -14.35
C THR A 146 -7.81 9.79 -15.07
N ASP A 147 -6.53 9.41 -14.99
CA ASP A 147 -6.03 8.15 -15.52
C ASP A 147 -5.09 7.49 -14.52
N VAL A 148 -5.44 6.30 -14.06
CA VAL A 148 -4.63 5.49 -13.13
C VAL A 148 -3.27 5.10 -13.70
N ARG A 149 -3.05 5.21 -15.02
CA ARG A 149 -1.78 4.87 -15.68
C ARG A 149 -0.75 6.00 -15.70
N ALA A 150 -1.15 7.23 -15.38
CA ALA A 150 -0.28 8.39 -15.53
C ALA A 150 0.77 8.51 -14.39
N GLN A 151 0.62 7.74 -13.32
CA GLN A 151 1.48 7.76 -12.13
C GLN A 151 1.60 6.36 -11.54
N ASP A 152 2.69 6.14 -10.80
CA ASP A 152 2.92 4.87 -10.11
C ASP A 152 2.51 4.94 -8.63
N LEU A 153 2.57 6.15 -8.06
CA LEU A 153 2.34 6.39 -6.65
C LEU A 153 1.81 7.80 -6.40
N ILE A 154 0.84 7.90 -5.50
CA ILE A 154 0.56 9.14 -4.77
C ILE A 154 0.82 8.86 -3.30
N PHE A 155 1.53 9.76 -2.63
CA PHE A 155 1.76 9.63 -1.20
C PHE A 155 1.57 10.96 -0.48
N MET A 156 1.26 10.84 0.80
CA MET A 156 0.90 11.94 1.67
C MET A 156 1.90 12.03 2.81
N ILE A 157 2.38 13.23 3.09
CA ILE A 157 3.20 13.55 4.24
C ILE A 157 2.33 14.33 5.22
N ASP A 158 2.18 13.82 6.44
CA ASP A 158 1.59 14.59 7.54
C ASP A 158 2.73 15.33 8.24
N LYS A 159 2.56 16.65 8.41
CA LYS A 159 3.58 17.55 8.98
C LYS A 159 3.60 17.56 10.51
N ASN A 160 2.64 16.93 11.20
CA ASN A 160 2.48 17.06 12.65
C ASN A 160 2.26 15.68 13.35
N PRO A 161 2.89 15.39 14.50
CA PRO A 161 3.97 16.14 15.18
C PRO A 161 5.37 15.79 14.65
N TYR A 162 5.49 14.71 13.90
CA TYR A 162 6.71 14.31 13.19
C TYR A 162 6.37 14.27 11.71
N SER A 163 7.07 15.07 10.90
CA SER A 163 6.90 15.02 9.45
C SER A 163 7.19 13.61 8.95
N GLY A 164 6.18 12.92 8.41
CA GLY A 164 6.31 11.52 8.02
C GLY A 164 5.25 11.07 7.03
N LEU A 165 5.53 9.93 6.38
CA LEU A 165 4.59 9.32 5.44
C LEU A 165 3.33 8.85 6.17
N ALA A 166 2.22 9.51 5.86
CA ALA A 166 0.93 9.24 6.49
C ALA A 166 0.15 8.17 5.74
N SER A 167 0.19 8.20 4.40
CA SER A 167 -0.56 7.29 3.55
C SER A 167 0.00 7.25 2.14
N ALA A 168 -0.32 6.19 1.40
CA ALA A 168 0.09 6.03 0.01
C ALA A 168 -0.95 5.25 -0.83
N ALA A 169 -1.20 5.67 -2.05
CA ALA A 169 -1.89 4.91 -3.08
C ALA A 169 -0.91 4.39 -4.12
N TYR A 170 -0.79 3.06 -4.20
CA TYR A 170 0.03 2.37 -5.18
C TYR A 170 -0.82 2.00 -6.39
N PHE A 171 -0.43 2.46 -7.58
CA PHE A 171 -1.14 2.18 -8.83
C PHE A 171 -0.59 0.90 -9.44
N VAL A 172 -1.20 -0.23 -9.07
CA VAL A 172 -0.75 -1.57 -9.43
C VAL A 172 -1.85 -2.25 -10.25
N PRO A 173 -1.90 -2.03 -11.58
CA PRO A 173 -2.98 -2.55 -12.40
C PRO A 173 -3.07 -4.07 -12.26
N LYS A 174 -4.30 -4.58 -12.11
CA LYS A 174 -4.61 -6.01 -11.87
C LYS A 174 -4.02 -6.60 -10.58
N CYS A 175 -3.52 -5.78 -9.65
CA CYS A 175 -2.79 -6.24 -8.47
C CYS A 175 -1.54 -7.07 -8.80
N GLU A 176 -0.95 -6.87 -9.98
CA GLU A 176 0.30 -7.50 -10.39
C GLU A 176 1.48 -6.68 -9.83
N PHE A 177 1.88 -6.95 -8.59
CA PHE A 177 3.03 -6.27 -7.98
C PHE A 177 4.32 -6.66 -8.72
N PRO A 178 5.11 -5.69 -9.22
CA PRO A 178 6.39 -6.00 -9.82
C PRO A 178 7.32 -6.58 -8.75
N PRO A 179 8.17 -7.57 -9.10
CA PRO A 179 9.22 -8.03 -8.20
C PRO A 179 10.12 -6.84 -7.80
N PRO A 180 10.42 -6.66 -6.51
CA PRO A 180 11.26 -5.57 -6.06
C PRO A 180 12.69 -5.74 -6.61
N ALA A 181 13.33 -4.64 -7.02
CA ALA A 181 14.75 -4.68 -7.35
C ALA A 181 15.57 -4.92 -6.08
N LYS A 182 16.87 -5.27 -6.24
CA LYS A 182 17.77 -5.48 -5.10
C LYS A 182 17.73 -4.26 -4.16
N ASP A 183 17.53 -4.56 -2.87
CA ASP A 183 17.40 -3.59 -1.80
C ASP A 183 16.17 -2.66 -1.92
N GLU A 184 15.13 -3.06 -2.65
CA GLU A 184 13.83 -2.36 -2.63
C GLU A 184 12.80 -3.09 -1.78
N VAL A 185 11.82 -2.33 -1.28
CA VAL A 185 10.72 -2.83 -0.48
C VAL A 185 9.82 -3.73 -1.32
N ASP A 186 9.53 -4.93 -0.80
CA ASP A 186 8.53 -5.83 -1.36
C ASP A 186 7.12 -5.40 -0.93
N LEU A 187 6.37 -4.81 -1.85
CA LEU A 187 5.01 -4.36 -1.62
C LEU A 187 4.05 -5.52 -1.29
N ARG A 188 4.30 -6.71 -1.84
CA ARG A 188 3.41 -7.85 -1.69
C ARG A 188 3.38 -8.37 -0.26
N THR A 189 4.51 -8.39 0.44
CA THR A 189 4.63 -8.87 1.82
C THR A 189 3.77 -8.05 2.80
N SER A 190 3.68 -6.74 2.60
CA SER A 190 2.91 -5.86 3.49
C SER A 190 1.43 -5.74 3.15
N PHE A 191 1.00 -6.30 2.02
CA PHE A 191 -0.39 -6.26 1.60
C PHE A 191 -1.30 -7.08 2.56
N PRO A 192 -2.49 -6.60 2.95
CA PRO A 192 -3.12 -5.33 2.56
C PRO A 192 -2.54 -4.11 3.29
N PHE A 193 -2.57 -2.96 2.59
CA PHE A 193 -2.02 -1.68 3.10
C PHE A 193 -2.95 -0.89 4.01
N SER A 194 -4.18 -1.36 4.22
CA SER A 194 -5.05 -0.86 5.27
C SER A 194 -5.54 -2.05 6.08
N ARG A 195 -5.54 -1.92 7.41
CA ARG A 195 -5.96 -2.97 8.33
C ARG A 195 -6.93 -2.39 9.36
N PHE A 196 -8.05 -3.07 9.57
CA PHE A 196 -9.11 -2.66 10.48
C PHE A 196 -9.13 -3.62 11.68
N VAL A 197 -8.51 -3.18 12.78
CA VAL A 197 -8.12 -4.04 13.92
C VAL A 197 -8.98 -3.84 15.16
N HIS A 198 -10.17 -3.22 15.01
CA HIS A 198 -11.07 -3.06 16.13
C HIS A 198 -11.43 -4.41 16.76
N GLY A 199 -11.39 -4.49 18.09
CA GLY A 199 -11.68 -5.72 18.83
C GLY A 199 -10.50 -6.70 18.95
N MET A 200 -9.40 -6.51 18.23
CA MET A 200 -8.21 -7.38 18.33
C MET A 200 -7.34 -6.97 19.53
N GLU A 201 -6.75 -7.92 20.26
CA GLU A 201 -5.78 -7.62 21.33
C GLU A 201 -4.40 -7.25 20.78
N SER A 202 -3.98 -7.93 19.72
CA SER A 202 -2.76 -7.66 18.96
C SER A 202 -2.97 -7.98 17.49
N PHE A 203 -2.11 -7.43 16.64
CA PHE A 203 -2.16 -7.66 15.20
C PHE A 203 -0.75 -7.75 14.61
N LYS A 204 -0.64 -8.47 13.50
CA LYS A 204 0.63 -8.72 12.80
C LYS A 204 0.71 -7.88 11.53
N VAL A 205 1.88 -7.30 11.27
CA VAL A 205 2.21 -6.64 10.01
C VAL A 205 3.62 -7.08 9.60
N ASP A 206 3.73 -7.56 8.37
CA ASP A 206 5.00 -8.01 7.80
C ASP A 206 5.53 -6.99 6.80
N PHE A 207 6.84 -6.81 6.80
CA PHE A 207 7.54 -5.96 5.85
C PHE A 207 8.74 -6.71 5.30
N ALA A 208 9.04 -6.55 4.02
CA ALA A 208 10.20 -7.18 3.43
C ALA A 208 10.94 -6.27 2.46
N ILE A 209 12.23 -6.55 2.30
CA ILE A 209 13.10 -5.95 1.28
C ILE A 209 13.84 -7.05 0.53
N GLN A 210 14.01 -6.85 -0.78
CA GLN A 210 14.77 -7.75 -1.63
C GLN A 210 16.26 -7.80 -1.25
N GLY A 211 16.82 -9.00 -1.30
CA GLY A 211 18.24 -9.28 -1.07
C GLY A 211 18.50 -9.86 0.33
N ALA A 212 18.13 -11.11 0.54
CA ALA A 212 18.40 -11.93 1.74
C ALA A 212 19.86 -11.83 2.22
N ASN A 213 20.78 -11.85 1.26
CA ASN A 213 22.22 -11.78 1.47
C ASN A 213 22.81 -10.41 1.14
N SER A 214 21.97 -9.39 0.97
CA SER A 214 22.47 -8.04 0.76
C SER A 214 23.02 -7.52 2.08
N ASN A 215 24.30 -7.74 2.28
CA ASN A 215 25.12 -6.89 3.11
C ASN A 215 25.26 -5.62 2.28
N SER A 216 24.40 -4.64 2.53
CA SER A 216 24.31 -3.41 1.73
C SER A 216 25.71 -2.95 1.34
N PRO A 217 26.03 -2.82 0.04
CA PRO A 217 27.40 -2.72 -0.41
C PRO A 217 28.05 -1.52 0.26
N VAL A 218 29.07 -1.79 1.07
CA VAL A 218 30.03 -0.78 1.55
C VAL A 218 30.67 -0.20 0.30
N ARG A 219 30.08 0.83 -0.28
CA ARG A 219 30.74 1.58 -1.33
C ARG A 219 31.85 2.36 -0.66
N ARG A 220 33.08 1.87 -0.79
CA ARG A 220 34.28 2.61 -0.42
C ARG A 220 34.41 3.77 -1.38
N PHE A 221 34.33 4.96 -0.83
CA PHE A 221 34.83 6.14 -1.50
C PHE A 221 36.13 6.55 -0.81
N THR A 222 37.20 6.63 -1.60
CA THR A 222 38.44 7.28 -1.21
C THR A 222 38.43 8.69 -1.79
N PHE A 223 38.38 9.68 -0.91
CA PHE A 223 38.52 11.09 -1.28
C PHE A 223 39.96 11.54 -1.02
N SER A 224 40.60 12.16 -2.01
CA SER A 224 41.96 12.70 -1.91
C SER A 224 42.00 14.23 -1.75
N HIS A 225 40.84 14.91 -1.77
CA HIS A 225 40.70 16.35 -1.53
C HIS A 225 39.37 16.65 -0.85
N PHE A 226 39.42 17.27 0.34
CA PHE A 226 38.27 17.89 0.99
C PHE A 226 38.46 19.41 0.91
N ASP A 227 38.08 20.01 -0.22
CA ASP A 227 37.70 21.42 -0.20
C ASP A 227 36.19 21.49 0.06
N ASN A 228 35.83 21.69 1.34
CA ASN A 228 34.52 22.18 1.82
C ASN A 228 33.24 21.64 1.14
N PHE A 229 33.03 20.32 1.08
CA PHE A 229 31.71 19.75 0.75
C PHE A 229 30.99 19.24 2.00
N VAL A 230 30.11 20.08 2.56
CA VAL A 230 29.08 19.63 3.51
C VAL A 230 27.91 19.08 2.69
N PHE A 231 27.88 17.76 2.46
CA PHE A 231 26.71 17.12 1.86
C PHE A 231 25.54 17.10 2.87
N PHE A 232 24.62 18.07 2.74
CA PHE A 232 23.29 17.97 3.33
C PHE A 232 22.42 17.05 2.46
N LEU A 233 22.59 15.73 2.62
CA LEU A 233 21.57 14.76 2.21
C LEU A 233 20.93 14.21 3.49
N PRO A 234 19.72 14.63 3.88
CA PRO A 234 19.10 14.22 5.15
C PRO A 234 18.81 12.71 5.25
N PHE A 235 19.02 11.95 4.18
CA PHE A 235 18.70 10.52 4.07
C PHE A 235 19.92 9.62 3.80
N LEU A 236 21.13 10.16 3.75
CA LEU A 236 22.35 9.40 3.49
C LEU A 236 23.31 9.51 4.69
N LYS A 237 23.32 8.50 5.56
CA LYS A 237 24.28 8.46 6.68
C LYS A 237 25.62 7.91 6.15
N ILE A 238 26.57 8.80 5.93
CA ILE A 238 27.94 8.45 5.55
C ILE A 238 28.75 8.31 6.84
N HIS A 239 29.29 7.12 7.10
CA HIS A 239 30.29 6.95 8.15
C HIS A 239 31.67 7.04 7.50
N CYS A 240 32.44 8.07 7.84
CA CYS A 240 33.81 8.25 7.34
C CYS A 240 34.79 8.05 8.50
N GLU A 241 35.69 7.07 8.38
CA GLU A 241 36.83 6.92 9.28
C GLU A 241 38.09 7.50 8.61
N LEU A 242 38.88 8.24 9.41
CA LEU A 242 40.18 8.73 8.99
C LEU A 242 41.17 7.56 9.02
N LEU A 243 41.67 7.14 7.86
CA LEU A 243 42.76 6.18 7.80
C LEU A 243 44.08 6.92 7.98
N LEU A 244 44.54 7.02 9.22
CA LEU A 244 45.92 7.45 9.49
C LEU A 244 46.87 6.34 9.02
N ASN A 245 47.55 6.57 7.90
CA ASN A 245 48.60 5.69 7.43
C ASN A 245 49.78 5.75 8.41
N GLN A 246 49.86 4.80 9.34
CA GLN A 246 50.93 4.75 10.36
C GLN A 246 52.33 4.49 9.80
N ASN A 247 52.47 4.22 8.49
CA ASN A 247 53.75 3.99 7.83
C ASN A 247 54.29 5.18 7.03
N ALA A 248 53.60 6.33 7.02
CA ALA A 248 54.05 7.52 6.30
C ALA A 248 55.02 8.35 7.15
N LYS A 249 56.31 7.96 7.18
CA LYS A 249 57.40 8.81 7.70
C LYS A 249 57.77 10.00 6.80
N ASN A 250 57.09 10.18 5.67
CA ASN A 250 57.29 11.32 4.78
C ASN A 250 56.00 12.13 4.68
N LEU A 251 55.97 13.28 5.37
CA LEU A 251 54.97 14.33 5.26
C LEU A 251 54.87 14.78 3.80
N LEU A 252 53.69 14.63 3.18
CA LEU A 252 53.12 15.47 2.10
C LEU A 252 51.88 14.86 1.43
N SER A 253 51.46 13.63 1.78
CA SER A 253 50.19 13.08 1.24
C SER A 253 48.97 13.59 2.03
N PRO A 254 47.89 14.05 1.35
CA PRO A 254 46.66 14.45 2.02
C PRO A 254 46.00 13.26 2.77
N PRO A 255 45.23 13.54 3.84
CA PRO A 255 44.51 12.49 4.57
C PRO A 255 43.50 11.78 3.66
N THR A 256 43.64 10.46 3.54
CA THR A 256 42.67 9.62 2.83
C THR A 256 41.55 9.23 3.80
N TYR A 257 40.32 9.60 3.46
CA TYR A 257 39.15 9.19 4.22
C TYR A 257 38.50 7.96 3.57
N LEU A 258 38.12 7.00 4.42
CA LEU A 258 37.32 5.85 4.01
C LEU A 258 35.87 6.11 4.39
N CYS A 259 35.02 6.39 3.41
CA CYS A 259 33.59 6.57 3.65
C CYS A 259 32.83 5.30 3.26
N ILE A 260 31.95 4.84 4.16
CA ILE A 260 31.10 3.67 4.00
C ILE A 260 29.64 4.14 3.87
N ILE A 261 28.99 3.77 2.76
CA ILE A 261 27.54 3.90 2.60
C ILE A 261 26.92 2.53 2.90
N SER A 262 26.14 2.44 3.99
CA SER A 262 25.25 1.29 4.21
C SER A 262 23.83 1.68 3.83
N MET A 263 23.13 0.83 3.08
CA MET A 263 21.68 0.99 2.91
C MET A 263 21.00 0.62 4.22
N GLN A 264 20.51 1.65 4.88
CA GLN A 264 19.71 1.50 6.07
C GLN A 264 18.25 1.33 5.71
N VAL A 265 17.58 0.49 6.48
CA VAL A 265 16.15 0.27 6.43
C VAL A 265 15.56 0.80 7.71
N ASP A 266 14.51 1.60 7.62
CA ASP A 266 13.86 2.20 8.77
C ASP A 266 12.41 1.74 8.86
N PHE A 267 11.98 1.43 10.07
CA PHE A 267 10.57 1.29 10.42
C PHE A 267 10.15 2.46 11.30
N SER A 268 9.06 3.12 10.94
CA SER A 268 8.52 4.29 11.64
C SER A 268 7.03 4.11 11.91
N VAL A 269 6.56 4.66 13.03
CA VAL A 269 5.14 4.76 13.38
C VAL A 269 4.78 6.24 13.49
N ASN A 270 3.81 6.69 12.70
CA ASN A 270 3.40 8.10 12.60
C ASN A 270 4.58 9.05 12.38
N GLY A 271 5.48 8.70 11.45
CA GLY A 271 6.68 9.49 11.15
C GLY A 271 7.82 9.37 12.17
N LYS A 272 7.58 8.80 13.36
CA LYS A 272 8.63 8.59 14.36
C LYS A 272 9.33 7.25 14.12
N ARG A 273 10.62 7.30 13.77
CA ARG A 273 11.49 6.13 13.62
C ARG A 273 11.52 5.30 14.91
N GLN A 274 11.24 4.01 14.80
CA GLN A 274 11.21 3.04 15.91
C GLN A 274 12.35 2.03 15.81
N CYS A 275 12.58 1.50 14.61
CA CYS A 275 13.61 0.52 14.34
C CYS A 275 14.45 0.95 13.14
N SER A 276 15.72 0.56 13.12
CA SER A 276 16.61 0.76 11.96
C SER A 276 17.55 -0.42 11.82
N TRP A 277 17.79 -0.88 10.60
CA TRP A 277 18.62 -2.03 10.30
C TRP A 277 19.71 -1.73 9.27
N SER A 278 20.81 -2.46 9.35
CA SER A 278 21.84 -2.57 8.31
C SER A 278 21.97 -4.04 7.95
N GLY A 279 21.69 -4.40 6.69
CA GLY A 279 21.54 -5.81 6.34
C GLY A 279 20.33 -6.42 7.05
N ILE A 280 20.54 -7.35 7.98
CA ILE A 280 19.50 -7.97 8.84
C ILE A 280 19.61 -7.54 10.30
N GLU A 281 20.70 -6.88 10.66
CA GLU A 281 21.05 -6.56 12.04
C GLU A 281 20.38 -5.25 12.47
N LEU A 282 19.77 -5.27 13.65
CA LEU A 282 19.11 -4.14 14.26
C LEU A 282 20.15 -3.17 14.84
N ASN A 283 20.16 -1.93 14.33
CA ASN A 283 21.05 -0.86 14.78
C ASN A 283 20.37 0.09 15.78
N LEU A 284 19.06 0.30 15.61
CA LEU A 284 18.26 1.17 16.49
C LEU A 284 17.09 0.36 17.03
N ASN A 285 16.96 0.35 18.35
CA ASN A 285 15.86 -0.29 19.06
C ASN A 285 15.17 0.72 19.98
N ALA A 286 14.19 1.46 19.44
CA ALA A 286 13.39 2.39 20.24
C ALA A 286 12.02 1.81 20.64
N GLY A 287 11.60 0.70 20.03
CA GLY A 287 10.34 0.01 20.31
C GLY A 287 10.57 -1.43 20.74
N ASN A 288 9.81 -1.91 21.73
CA ASN A 288 9.93 -3.29 22.25
C ASN A 288 9.60 -4.39 21.22
N PHE A 289 9.02 -4.03 20.08
CA PHE A 289 8.74 -4.92 18.94
C PHE A 289 9.87 -4.98 17.91
N CYS A 290 10.95 -4.19 18.07
CA CYS A 290 12.08 -4.24 17.16
C CYS A 290 12.90 -5.52 17.39
N ALA A 291 13.19 -6.25 16.32
CA ALA A 291 14.03 -7.44 16.32
C ALA A 291 14.88 -7.47 15.06
N ASN A 292 15.90 -8.33 15.01
CA ASN A 292 16.63 -8.60 13.77
C ASN A 292 15.67 -9.10 12.68
N MET A 293 15.94 -8.74 11.43
CA MET A 293 15.15 -9.24 10.30
C MET A 293 15.49 -10.72 10.05
N GLN A 294 14.47 -11.49 9.67
CA GLN A 294 14.63 -12.86 9.26
C GLN A 294 15.11 -12.91 7.81
N ARG A 295 16.09 -13.79 7.54
CA ARG A 295 16.51 -14.11 6.18
C ARG A 295 15.60 -15.19 5.61
N ASP A 296 15.01 -14.93 4.44
CA ASP A 296 14.35 -15.94 3.62
C ASP A 296 15.15 -16.13 2.33
N GLU A 297 15.93 -17.20 2.28
CA GLU A 297 16.79 -17.52 1.14
C GLU A 297 16.00 -18.01 -0.08
N GLN A 298 14.81 -18.57 0.12
CA GLN A 298 13.99 -19.10 -0.98
C GLN A 298 13.41 -17.97 -1.83
N THR A 299 12.90 -16.94 -1.16
CA THR A 299 12.36 -15.74 -1.81
C THR A 299 13.40 -14.64 -1.98
N ASN A 300 14.61 -14.85 -1.44
CA ASN A 300 15.69 -13.86 -1.38
C ASN A 300 15.23 -12.55 -0.71
N LEU A 301 14.46 -12.65 0.38
CA LEU A 301 13.93 -11.53 1.15
C LEU A 301 14.59 -11.40 2.53
N ARG A 302 14.59 -10.18 3.06
CA ARG A 302 14.80 -9.89 4.48
C ARG A 302 13.49 -9.40 5.05
N ILE A 303 12.98 -10.07 6.08
CA ILE A 303 11.61 -9.89 6.55
C ILE A 303 11.62 -9.40 8.00
N PHE A 304 10.89 -8.31 8.24
CA PHE A 304 10.56 -7.85 9.59
C PHE A 304 9.14 -8.30 9.93
N HIS A 305 9.02 -9.08 11.00
CA HIS A 305 7.75 -9.56 11.54
C HIS A 305 7.35 -8.69 12.74
N GLY A 306 6.46 -7.73 12.52
CA GLY A 306 5.95 -6.87 13.58
C GLY A 306 4.69 -7.43 14.21
N VAL A 307 4.69 -7.58 15.54
CA VAL A 307 3.49 -7.89 16.34
C VAL A 307 3.22 -6.70 17.25
N PHE A 308 2.06 -6.09 17.09
CA PHE A 308 1.74 -4.82 17.75
C PHE A 308 0.53 -5.00 18.67
N PRO A 309 0.60 -4.54 19.92
CA PRO A 309 -0.55 -4.53 20.80
C PRO A 309 -1.56 -3.49 20.31
N ARG A 310 -2.84 -3.74 20.58
CA ARG A 310 -3.87 -2.72 20.38
C ARG A 310 -3.62 -1.53 21.28
N LYS A 311 -3.87 -0.34 20.73
CA LYS A 311 -3.87 0.92 21.47
C LYS A 311 -5.32 1.37 21.69
N THR A 312 -5.61 1.88 22.88
CA THR A 312 -6.95 2.37 23.25
C THR A 312 -7.10 3.88 23.05
N ASN A 313 -6.01 4.63 23.15
CA ASN A 313 -6.02 6.10 23.07
C ASN A 313 -5.69 6.64 21.67
N VAL A 314 -5.61 5.75 20.68
CA VAL A 314 -5.25 6.10 19.31
C VAL A 314 -6.28 5.47 18.38
N THR A 315 -6.91 6.29 17.55
CA THR A 315 -7.90 5.77 16.58
C THR A 315 -7.23 5.19 15.34
N ARG A 316 -6.05 5.71 14.99
CA ARG A 316 -5.43 5.52 13.67
C ARG A 316 -3.91 5.66 13.74
N GLU A 317 -3.18 4.85 12.98
CA GLU A 317 -1.72 5.00 12.83
C GLU A 317 -1.25 4.71 11.40
N SER A 318 -0.11 5.30 11.03
CA SER A 318 0.65 4.94 9.83
C SER A 318 1.92 4.21 10.20
N PHE A 319 2.11 3.04 9.60
CA PHE A 319 3.32 2.23 9.76
C PHE A 319 4.10 2.34 8.46
N THR A 320 5.30 2.90 8.52
CA THR A 320 6.15 3.13 7.35
C THR A 320 7.36 2.23 7.43
N PHE A 321 7.64 1.52 6.35
CA PHE A 321 8.88 0.78 6.17
C PHE A 321 9.56 1.28 4.92
N SER A 322 10.79 1.78 5.05
CA SER A 322 11.42 2.57 4.02
C SER A 322 12.93 2.45 3.99
N ASN A 323 13.51 2.73 2.84
CA ASN A 323 14.92 3.08 2.70
C ASN A 323 15.04 4.32 1.79
N ASN A 324 16.25 4.60 1.31
CA ASN A 324 16.52 5.76 0.45
C ASN A 324 15.98 5.63 -0.99
N ARG A 325 15.40 4.49 -1.38
CA ARG A 325 14.86 4.23 -2.73
C ARG A 325 13.35 4.08 -2.74
N THR A 326 12.85 3.22 -1.87
CA THR A 326 11.45 2.79 -1.87
C THR A 326 10.90 2.73 -0.45
N PHE A 327 9.57 2.75 -0.35
CA PHE A 327 8.85 2.69 0.90
C PHE A 327 7.48 2.05 0.72
N VAL A 328 6.99 1.46 1.81
CA VAL A 328 5.61 1.02 1.98
C VAL A 328 5.00 1.70 3.20
N VAL A 329 3.73 2.09 3.09
CA VAL A 329 2.95 2.65 4.19
C VAL A 329 1.72 1.78 4.41
N VAL A 330 1.56 1.26 5.62
CA VAL A 330 0.37 0.51 6.05
C VAL A 330 -0.42 1.39 7.03
N SER A 331 -1.70 1.61 6.76
CA SER A 331 -2.62 2.34 7.63
C SER A 331 -3.35 1.37 8.56
N ILE A 332 -3.37 1.67 9.86
CA ILE A 332 -4.03 0.86 10.89
C ILE A 332 -5.22 1.64 11.45
N ASP A 333 -6.40 1.04 11.42
CA ASP A 333 -7.63 1.55 12.03
C ASP A 333 -8.03 0.76 13.27
N TYR A 334 -8.08 1.41 14.42
CA TYR A 334 -8.51 0.80 15.68
C TYR A 334 -10.03 0.93 15.92
N THR A 335 -10.73 1.67 15.06
CA THR A 335 -12.16 2.01 15.20
C THR A 335 -13.09 1.17 14.34
N GLN A 336 -12.58 0.58 13.26
CA GLN A 336 -13.35 -0.26 12.35
C GLN A 336 -12.91 -1.72 12.43
N THR A 337 -13.86 -2.62 12.17
CA THR A 337 -13.62 -4.05 11.95
C THR A 337 -13.63 -4.34 10.45
N GLY A 338 -12.70 -5.16 9.98
CA GLY A 338 -12.66 -5.57 8.58
C GLY A 338 -11.42 -6.38 8.25
N THR A 339 -11.59 -7.43 7.46
CA THR A 339 -10.52 -8.33 6.99
C THR A 339 -10.08 -8.00 5.58
#